data_AF-A0A2H3ENN6-F1
#
_entry.id   AF-A0A2H3ENN6-F1
#
_cell.length_a   1.000
_cell.length_b   1.000
_cell.length_c   1.000
_cell.angle_alpha   90.00
_cell.angle_beta   90.00
_cell.angle_gamma   90.00
#
_symmetry.space_group_name_H-M   'P 1'
#
loop_
_entity.id
_entity.type
_entity.pdbx_description
1 polymer ?
#
loop_
_entity_poly.entity_id
_entity_poly.type
_entity_poly.pdbx_seq_one_letter_code
_entity_poly.pdbx_strand_id
1 'polypeptide(L)'
;MTLFTFFSIIATLCSAGKFAAGHAALFHPSMYGFNVTGDTFPYDNRPVAPLMDMTFDQWWFHGHLDYPPNDGDMFDLPAGQTATAEIACNKGATSYFASSDGGDIRELDNPNNVCPGAGMDEYHTTGIDDLTGCALAIAYKNDAQSVAPEDFTVFSVNQTCVWTRFTDFQVPARMPPCPDGGCICAFFWIHSPDSGGEQNYMNGFKCNITESTSTVALAKPQVPRRCGSDLVNNKQFAFPANCTHGAKQPFYWFNQEQNNMFEGTYSPPIYTDLYNFLDGSQDDIFEDSYDSLPTPSPTAQMPVLKVVDNSRSKSKRTWRRKRSHPRRIVNNEH
;
A
#
# COMPACT_ATOMS: atom_id res chain seq x y z
N MET A 1 -22.67 -15.17 71.10
CA MET A 1 -21.65 -14.16 70.85
C MET A 1 -20.48 -14.85 70.17
N THR A 2 -20.53 -14.99 68.85
CA THR A 2 -19.38 -15.31 67.96
C THR A 2 -19.90 -15.33 66.52
N LEU A 3 -19.70 -14.22 65.81
CA LEU A 3 -19.87 -14.12 64.37
C LEU A 3 -18.48 -14.31 63.76
N PHE A 4 -18.26 -15.37 62.99
CA PHE A 4 -17.07 -15.53 62.15
C PHE A 4 -17.38 -14.91 60.79
N THR A 5 -16.86 -13.71 60.55
CA THR A 5 -16.91 -13.04 59.25
C THR A 5 -15.76 -13.54 58.39
N PHE A 6 -16.09 -14.28 57.32
CA PHE A 6 -15.18 -14.56 56.21
C PHE A 6 -14.99 -13.28 55.40
N PHE A 7 -13.77 -12.76 55.34
CA PHE A 7 -13.38 -11.72 54.38
C PHE A 7 -12.94 -12.40 53.07
N SER A 8 -13.77 -12.37 52.04
CA SER A 8 -13.36 -12.68 50.67
C SER A 8 -12.62 -11.46 50.09
N ILE A 9 -11.32 -11.60 49.86
CA ILE A 9 -10.53 -10.65 49.09
C ILE A 9 -10.75 -10.99 47.61
N ILE A 10 -11.62 -10.23 46.92
CA ILE A 10 -11.69 -10.24 45.46
C ILE A 10 -10.58 -9.30 44.97
N ALA A 11 -9.43 -9.87 44.59
CA ALA A 11 -8.41 -9.16 43.84
C ALA A 11 -8.92 -8.98 42.41
N THR A 12 -9.50 -7.82 42.12
CA THR A 12 -9.85 -7.43 40.75
C THR A 12 -8.54 -6.99 40.09
N LEU A 13 -7.92 -7.92 39.36
CA LEU A 13 -6.79 -7.61 38.49
C LEU A 13 -7.35 -6.81 37.30
N CYS A 14 -7.44 -5.49 37.45
CA CYS A 14 -7.57 -4.59 36.30
C CYS A 14 -6.28 -4.71 35.51
N SER A 15 -6.25 -5.62 34.53
CA SER A 15 -5.34 -5.52 33.41
C SER A 15 -5.65 -4.20 32.71
N ALA A 16 -4.94 -3.13 33.07
CA ALA A 16 -4.77 -1.99 32.19
C ALA A 16 -4.04 -2.54 30.96
N GLY A 17 -4.80 -3.04 29.99
CA GLY A 17 -4.27 -3.28 28.67
C GLY A 17 -3.64 -1.98 28.24
N LYS A 18 -2.34 -2.00 27.96
CA LYS A 18 -1.74 -0.95 27.16
C LYS A 18 -2.47 -1.04 25.83
N PHE A 19 -3.45 -0.16 25.61
CA PHE A 19 -3.90 0.13 24.27
C PHE A 19 -2.70 0.78 23.62
N ALA A 20 -1.86 -0.03 22.96
CA ALA A 20 -0.93 0.50 21.99
C ALA A 20 -1.82 1.14 20.93
N ALA A 21 -1.90 2.46 20.98
CA ALA A 21 -2.41 3.23 19.87
C ALA A 21 -1.22 3.30 18.93
N GLY A 22 -1.20 2.43 17.93
CA GLY A 22 -0.16 2.53 16.92
C GLY A 22 -0.53 3.68 15.99
N HIS A 23 0.51 4.33 15.49
CA HIS A 23 0.39 5.54 14.73
C HIS A 23 1.44 5.48 13.63
N ALA A 24 0.99 5.37 12.39
CA ALA A 24 1.86 5.54 11.23
C ALA A 24 1.07 6.16 10.08
N ALA A 25 1.70 7.10 9.38
CA ALA A 25 1.16 7.74 8.19
C ALA A 25 2.22 7.87 7.12
N LEU A 26 1.80 7.91 5.86
CA LEU A 26 2.64 8.41 4.77
C LEU A 26 2.72 9.93 4.88
N PHE A 27 3.92 10.46 5.01
CA PHE A 27 4.18 11.90 5.00
C PHE A 27 4.77 12.34 3.67
N HIS A 28 4.10 13.29 3.03
CA HIS A 28 4.60 14.02 1.87
C HIS A 28 3.86 15.36 1.76
N PRO A 29 4.48 16.46 1.28
CA PRO A 29 3.80 17.76 1.13
C PRO A 29 2.55 17.72 0.25
N SER A 30 2.44 16.72 -0.63
CA SER A 30 1.26 16.50 -1.48
C SER A 30 0.10 15.79 -0.79
N MET A 31 0.21 15.42 0.49
CA MET A 31 -0.88 14.77 1.22
C MET A 31 -1.97 15.75 1.64
N TYR A 32 -3.21 15.27 1.66
CA TYR A 32 -4.30 15.94 2.34
C TYR A 32 -4.05 15.90 3.85
N GLY A 33 -4.33 17.00 4.54
CA GLY A 33 -4.13 17.12 5.97
C GLY A 33 -2.66 17.19 6.42
N PHE A 34 -1.73 17.58 5.54
CA PHE A 34 -0.29 17.65 5.83
C PHE A 34 0.05 18.45 7.11
N ASN A 35 -0.74 19.48 7.43
CA ASN A 35 -0.59 20.32 8.61
C ASN A 35 -1.73 20.18 9.63
N VAL A 36 -2.57 19.14 9.52
CA VAL A 36 -3.59 18.83 10.53
C VAL A 36 -2.88 18.38 11.81
N THR A 37 -3.27 18.99 12.93
CA THR A 37 -2.74 18.72 14.27
C THR A 37 -3.84 18.16 15.19
N GLY A 38 -3.47 17.74 16.41
CA GLY A 38 -4.42 17.23 17.40
C GLY A 38 -5.49 18.25 17.84
N ASP A 39 -5.25 19.55 17.59
CA ASP A 39 -6.17 20.64 17.95
C ASP A 39 -7.01 21.13 16.76
N THR A 40 -6.80 20.58 15.56
CA THR A 40 -7.50 21.04 14.34
C THR A 40 -8.97 20.61 14.33
N PHE A 41 -9.27 19.46 14.92
CA PHE A 41 -10.61 18.86 14.98
C PHE A 41 -11.06 18.69 16.45
N PRO A 42 -12.36 18.52 16.72
CA PRO A 42 -12.87 18.27 18.08
C PRO A 42 -12.51 16.87 18.62
N TYR A 43 -11.82 16.04 17.83
CA TYR A 43 -11.28 14.73 18.16
C TYR A 43 -9.90 14.60 17.50
N ASP A 44 -9.11 13.59 17.91
CA ASP A 44 -7.82 13.35 17.27
C ASP A 44 -8.01 12.83 15.84
N ASN A 45 -7.76 13.71 14.88
CA ASN A 45 -7.82 13.41 13.46
C ASN A 45 -6.48 13.72 12.76
N ARG A 46 -5.36 13.57 13.49
CA ARG A 46 -4.02 13.69 12.89
C ARG A 46 -3.85 12.62 11.80
N PRO A 47 -2.99 12.83 10.79
CA PRO A 47 -2.79 11.84 9.73
C PRO A 47 -2.42 10.43 10.19
N VAL A 48 -1.81 10.31 11.37
CA VAL A 48 -1.39 9.05 11.98
C VAL A 48 -2.48 8.37 12.80
N ALA A 49 -3.59 9.06 13.08
CA ALA A 49 -4.68 8.51 13.88
C ALA A 49 -5.36 7.35 13.12
N PRO A 50 -5.71 6.26 13.81
CA PRO A 50 -6.35 5.11 13.19
C PRO A 50 -7.81 5.38 12.79
N LEU A 51 -8.29 4.65 11.79
CA LEU A 51 -9.66 4.72 11.28
C LEU A 51 -10.45 3.46 11.66
N MET A 52 -11.44 3.62 12.54
CA MET A 52 -12.33 2.57 13.01
C MET A 52 -13.66 3.14 13.50
N ASP A 53 -14.76 2.45 13.25
CA ASP A 53 -16.11 2.85 13.68
C ASP A 53 -16.47 4.30 13.26
N MET A 54 -16.04 4.70 12.06
CA MET A 54 -16.25 6.04 11.51
C MET A 54 -17.30 6.04 10.40
N THR A 55 -18.03 7.16 10.25
CA THR A 55 -18.89 7.41 9.07
C THR A 55 -18.03 7.64 7.83
N PHE A 56 -18.64 7.60 6.64
CA PHE A 56 -17.89 7.77 5.38
C PHE A 56 -17.05 9.05 5.35
N ASP A 57 -17.64 10.20 5.68
CA ASP A 57 -16.95 11.49 5.65
C ASP A 57 -15.79 11.60 6.66
N GLN A 58 -15.76 10.75 7.69
CA GLN A 58 -14.69 10.73 8.69
C GLN A 58 -13.51 9.86 8.24
N TRP A 59 -13.76 8.65 7.72
CA TRP A 59 -12.67 7.76 7.32
C TRP A 59 -12.16 8.05 5.90
N TRP A 60 -13.03 8.49 5.00
CA TRP A 60 -12.67 8.75 3.61
C TRP A 60 -11.71 9.92 3.51
N PHE A 61 -10.54 9.69 2.92
CA PHE A 61 -9.43 10.66 2.92
C PHE A 61 -9.06 11.18 4.31
N HIS A 62 -9.31 10.39 5.37
CA HIS A 62 -9.09 10.79 6.76
C HIS A 62 -9.90 12.03 7.17
N GLY A 63 -10.99 12.34 6.46
CA GLY A 63 -11.75 13.59 6.67
C GLY A 63 -10.93 14.85 6.34
N HIS A 64 -9.87 14.75 5.54
CA HIS A 64 -8.94 15.85 5.25
C HIS A 64 -9.15 16.52 3.89
N LEU A 65 -10.27 16.27 3.19
CA LEU A 65 -10.53 16.87 1.87
C LEU A 65 -10.55 18.41 1.90
N ASP A 66 -10.95 19.02 3.01
CA ASP A 66 -10.93 20.48 3.21
C ASP A 66 -9.53 21.04 3.55
N TYR A 67 -8.52 20.18 3.67
CA TYR A 67 -7.13 20.52 3.95
C TYR A 67 -6.22 20.03 2.81
N PRO A 68 -6.39 20.52 1.58
CA PRO A 68 -5.62 20.07 0.44
C PRO A 68 -4.13 20.47 0.55
N PRO A 69 -3.23 19.77 -0.15
CA PRO A 69 -1.84 20.20 -0.30
C PRO A 69 -1.73 21.52 -1.09
N ASN A 70 -0.56 22.16 -1.07
CA ASN A 70 -0.33 23.34 -1.90
C ASN A 70 -0.37 23.00 -3.39
N ASP A 71 -0.62 24.02 -4.21
CA ASP A 71 -0.53 23.87 -5.67
C ASP A 71 0.89 23.53 -6.10
N GLY A 72 1.01 22.53 -6.98
CA GLY A 72 2.29 22.03 -7.49
C GLY A 72 2.95 20.94 -6.64
N ASP A 73 2.55 20.76 -5.38
CA ASP A 73 3.05 19.65 -4.55
C ASP A 73 2.46 18.33 -5.06
N MET A 74 3.32 17.48 -5.63
CA MET A 74 2.97 16.18 -6.24
C MET A 74 3.95 15.11 -5.79
N PHE A 75 3.45 13.91 -5.49
CA PHE A 75 4.30 12.73 -5.30
C PHE A 75 4.56 12.07 -6.66
N ASP A 76 5.81 12.11 -7.13
CA ASP A 76 6.19 11.54 -8.42
C ASP A 76 6.33 10.02 -8.36
N LEU A 77 5.71 9.35 -9.33
CA LEU A 77 5.65 7.90 -9.48
C LEU A 77 6.30 7.51 -10.82
N PRO A 78 7.62 7.24 -10.86
CA PRO A 78 8.32 6.92 -12.09
C PRO A 78 8.00 5.51 -12.58
N ALA A 79 7.33 5.39 -13.73
CA ALA A 79 6.92 4.11 -14.29
C ALA A 79 8.12 3.16 -14.48
N GLY A 80 8.01 1.95 -13.94
CA GLY A 80 9.04 0.91 -14.03
C GLY A 80 10.22 1.10 -13.08
N GLN A 81 10.09 2.01 -12.12
CA GLN A 81 11.12 2.33 -11.12
C GLN A 81 10.52 2.34 -9.70
N THR A 82 11.39 2.56 -8.72
CA THR A 82 11.02 2.69 -7.32
C THR A 82 10.58 4.12 -7.01
N ALA A 83 9.49 4.27 -6.25
CA ALA A 83 9.14 5.49 -5.54
C ALA A 83 9.30 5.24 -4.03
N THR A 84 10.14 6.03 -3.36
CA THR A 84 10.36 5.90 -1.90
C THR A 84 9.42 6.84 -1.15
N ALA A 85 8.58 6.29 -0.27
CA ALA A 85 7.72 7.04 0.63
C ALA A 85 8.34 7.12 2.04
N GLU A 86 8.00 8.17 2.79
CA GLU A 86 8.35 8.29 4.21
C GLU A 86 7.13 7.94 5.08
N ILE A 87 7.21 6.84 5.81
CA ILE A 87 6.17 6.37 6.73
C ILE A 87 6.69 6.49 8.16
N ALA A 88 5.97 7.19 9.02
CA ALA A 88 6.41 7.40 10.40
C ALA A 88 5.24 7.65 11.37
N CYS A 89 5.51 7.58 12.67
CA CYS A 89 4.53 7.91 13.71
C CYS A 89 4.34 9.42 13.95
N ASN A 90 5.23 10.23 13.41
CA ASN A 90 5.15 11.68 13.52
C ASN A 90 5.87 12.34 12.34
N LYS A 91 5.35 13.47 11.87
CA LYS A 91 6.00 14.27 10.81
C LYS A 91 7.42 14.70 11.20
N GLY A 92 7.67 14.93 12.48
CA GLY A 92 8.99 15.24 13.04
C GLY A 92 10.04 14.14 12.83
N ALA A 93 9.60 12.89 12.63
CA ALA A 93 10.48 11.76 12.32
C ALA A 93 10.77 11.63 10.82
N THR A 94 10.35 12.58 9.99
CA THR A 94 10.52 12.54 8.52
C THR A 94 11.37 13.70 8.02
N SER A 95 11.71 13.73 6.74
CA SER A 95 12.37 14.88 6.11
C SER A 95 11.51 16.15 6.15
N TYR A 96 10.22 16.03 6.47
CA TYR A 96 9.26 17.11 6.55
C TYR A 96 9.08 17.70 7.96
N PHE A 97 10.01 17.40 8.88
CA PHE A 97 9.97 17.84 10.28
C PHE A 97 9.83 19.36 10.47
N ALA A 98 10.24 20.18 9.50
CA ALA A 98 10.26 21.63 9.63
C ALA A 98 8.86 22.25 9.87
N SER A 99 7.79 21.55 9.44
CA SER A 99 6.40 21.93 9.71
C SER A 99 5.74 21.10 10.83
N SER A 100 6.52 20.33 11.58
CA SER A 100 6.07 19.60 12.76
C SER A 100 6.20 20.47 14.01
N ASP A 101 5.19 20.45 14.89
CA ASP A 101 5.19 21.21 16.15
C ASP A 101 6.36 20.83 17.08
N GLY A 102 6.82 19.57 17.00
CA GLY A 102 7.91 19.03 17.82
C GLY A 102 9.33 19.18 17.24
N GLY A 103 9.47 19.70 16.01
CA GLY A 103 10.76 19.78 15.31
C GLY A 103 11.29 18.41 14.84
N ASP A 104 12.61 18.35 14.63
CA ASP A 104 13.31 17.14 14.15
C ASP A 104 13.54 16.15 15.29
N ILE A 105 12.88 14.99 15.21
CA ILE A 105 13.04 13.89 16.16
C ILE A 105 13.71 12.66 15.52
N ARG A 106 14.27 12.80 14.31
CA ARG A 106 14.94 11.68 13.62
C ARG A 106 16.18 11.22 14.37
N GLU A 107 16.40 9.92 14.35
CA GLU A 107 17.62 9.29 14.84
C GLU A 107 18.69 9.29 13.74
N LEU A 108 19.84 9.92 13.99
CA LEU A 108 20.93 10.01 13.02
C LEU A 108 21.59 8.65 12.75
N ASP A 109 21.66 7.79 13.76
CA ASP A 109 22.24 6.44 13.71
C ASP A 109 21.26 5.37 13.22
N ASN A 110 19.95 5.65 13.27
CA ASN A 110 18.91 4.81 12.70
C ASN A 110 17.89 5.62 11.87
N PRO A 111 18.27 6.05 10.65
CA PRO A 111 17.37 6.83 9.81
C PRO A 111 16.12 6.05 9.38
N ASN A 112 16.08 4.73 9.51
CA ASN A 112 14.92 3.91 9.17
C ASN A 112 13.94 3.72 10.32
N ASN A 113 14.19 4.28 11.51
CA ASN A 113 13.25 4.15 12.62
C ASN A 113 11.91 4.83 12.27
N VAL A 114 10.83 4.04 12.23
CA VAL A 114 9.46 4.50 11.97
C VAL A 114 8.96 5.39 13.10
N CYS A 115 9.38 5.10 14.34
CA CYS A 115 8.99 5.89 15.50
C CYS A 115 10.13 6.03 16.52
N PRO A 116 11.00 7.04 16.34
CA PRO A 116 12.04 7.40 17.31
C PRO A 116 11.51 7.53 18.74
N GLY A 117 12.19 6.90 19.68
CA GLY A 117 11.83 6.91 21.11
C GLY A 117 10.64 6.02 21.52
N ALA A 118 10.02 5.27 20.60
CA ALA A 118 8.95 4.33 20.89
C ALA A 118 9.33 2.87 20.56
N GLY A 119 8.57 1.92 21.12
CA GLY A 119 8.68 0.50 20.79
C GLY A 119 7.92 0.13 19.51
N MET A 120 8.10 -1.10 19.04
CA MET A 120 7.41 -1.61 17.84
C MET A 120 5.90 -1.82 18.01
N ASP A 121 5.42 -1.80 19.24
CA ASP A 121 4.00 -1.73 19.57
C ASP A 121 3.36 -0.43 19.05
N GLU A 122 4.12 0.67 18.92
CA GLU A 122 3.65 1.95 18.35
C GLU A 122 3.38 1.87 16.84
N TYR A 123 3.85 0.83 16.16
CA TYR A 123 3.52 0.56 14.76
C TYR A 123 3.00 -0.87 14.57
N HIS A 124 2.32 -1.37 15.61
CA HIS A 124 1.48 -2.56 15.55
C HIS A 124 2.15 -3.82 15.01
N THR A 125 3.36 -4.11 15.50
CA THR A 125 4.04 -5.36 15.16
C THR A 125 4.78 -5.92 16.36
N THR A 126 4.95 -7.24 16.38
CA THR A 126 5.84 -7.96 17.30
C THR A 126 7.22 -8.24 16.70
N GLY A 127 7.41 -7.94 15.41
CA GLY A 127 8.66 -8.10 14.68
C GLY A 127 8.46 -8.22 13.17
N ILE A 128 9.54 -8.30 12.40
CA ILE A 128 9.48 -8.33 10.93
C ILE A 128 8.61 -9.46 10.35
N ASP A 129 8.50 -10.59 11.06
CA ASP A 129 7.70 -11.75 10.64
C ASP A 129 6.19 -11.59 10.93
N ASP A 130 5.79 -10.50 11.59
CA ASP A 130 4.41 -10.17 11.97
C ASP A 130 3.85 -8.99 11.15
N LEU A 131 4.54 -8.62 10.06
CA LEU A 131 4.10 -7.55 9.16
C LEU A 131 3.06 -8.08 8.15
N THR A 132 2.09 -7.23 7.85
CA THR A 132 0.91 -7.55 7.02
C THR A 132 0.84 -6.73 5.73
N GLY A 133 1.91 -5.98 5.45
CA GLY A 133 2.06 -5.15 4.27
C GLY A 133 1.17 -3.91 4.21
N CYS A 134 1.48 -3.04 3.26
CA CYS A 134 0.70 -1.85 2.94
C CYS A 134 0.70 -1.63 1.43
N ALA A 135 -0.15 -0.72 0.96
CA ALA A 135 -0.36 -0.49 -0.47
C ALA A 135 -0.44 1.00 -0.82
N LEU A 136 -0.04 1.31 -2.05
CA LEU A 136 -0.42 2.54 -2.74
C LEU A 136 -1.49 2.23 -3.78
N ALA A 137 -2.55 3.03 -3.75
CA ALA A 137 -3.62 3.01 -4.75
C ALA A 137 -3.69 4.34 -5.50
N ILE A 138 -4.24 4.30 -6.71
CA ILE A 138 -4.35 5.44 -7.61
C ILE A 138 -5.75 5.51 -8.23
N ALA A 139 -6.26 6.72 -8.39
CA ALA A 139 -7.45 7.06 -9.16
C ALA A 139 -7.05 8.12 -10.20
N TYR A 140 -7.35 7.85 -11.48
CA TYR A 140 -7.05 8.74 -12.62
C TYR A 140 -8.05 9.90 -12.70
N LYS A 141 -8.11 10.69 -11.63
CA LYS A 141 -8.91 11.91 -11.46
C LYS A 141 -8.00 12.98 -10.87
N ASN A 142 -8.22 14.24 -11.20
CA ASN A 142 -7.41 15.37 -10.70
C ASN A 142 -8.08 16.13 -9.53
N ASP A 143 -9.33 15.79 -9.22
CA ASP A 143 -10.10 16.34 -8.10
C ASP A 143 -10.45 15.22 -7.11
N ALA A 144 -9.97 15.32 -5.87
CA ALA A 144 -10.23 14.34 -4.82
C ALA A 144 -11.70 14.27 -4.42
N GLN A 145 -12.47 15.37 -4.52
CA GLN A 145 -13.90 15.35 -4.22
C GLN A 145 -14.69 14.50 -5.22
N SER A 146 -14.13 14.28 -6.42
CA SER A 146 -14.75 13.45 -7.45
C SER A 146 -14.38 11.97 -7.36
N VAL A 147 -13.44 11.59 -6.49
CA VAL A 147 -13.00 10.20 -6.31
C VAL A 147 -14.00 9.46 -5.43
N ALA A 148 -14.44 8.29 -5.89
CA ALA A 148 -15.23 7.33 -5.13
C ALA A 148 -14.34 6.15 -4.70
N PRO A 149 -14.73 5.40 -3.64
CA PRO A 149 -13.98 4.22 -3.21
C PRO A 149 -13.71 3.22 -4.33
N GLU A 150 -14.66 3.02 -5.26
CA GLU A 150 -14.53 2.05 -6.34
C GLU A 150 -13.58 2.49 -7.47
N ASP A 151 -13.08 3.74 -7.45
CA ASP A 151 -12.14 4.24 -8.45
C ASP A 151 -10.68 3.87 -8.15
N PHE A 152 -10.35 3.65 -6.87
CA PHE A 152 -8.98 3.37 -6.48
C PHE A 152 -8.55 1.97 -6.93
N THR A 153 -7.42 1.93 -7.63
CA THR A 153 -6.73 0.68 -7.98
C THR A 153 -5.40 0.61 -7.24
N VAL A 154 -5.19 -0.44 -6.46
CA VAL A 154 -3.87 -0.73 -5.86
C VAL A 154 -2.89 -1.06 -6.98
N PHE A 155 -1.81 -0.28 -7.09
CA PHE A 155 -0.80 -0.43 -8.13
C PHE A 155 0.57 -0.86 -7.60
N SER A 156 0.83 -0.70 -6.30
CA SER A 156 2.07 -1.10 -5.67
C SER A 156 1.83 -1.53 -4.23
N VAL A 157 2.52 -2.58 -3.80
CA VAL A 157 2.44 -3.18 -2.47
C VAL A 157 3.86 -3.36 -1.93
N ASN A 158 4.02 -3.17 -0.63
CA ASN A 158 5.21 -3.61 0.09
C ASN A 158 4.76 -4.48 1.27
N GLN A 159 5.09 -5.77 1.25
CA GLN A 159 4.64 -6.72 2.28
C GLN A 159 5.39 -6.57 3.61
N THR A 160 6.55 -5.89 3.60
CA THR A 160 7.37 -5.58 4.80
C THR A 160 7.15 -4.16 5.32
N CYS A 161 6.01 -3.57 4.98
CA CYS A 161 5.71 -2.18 5.25
C CYS A 161 5.52 -1.87 6.74
N VAL A 162 5.76 -0.60 7.09
CA VAL A 162 5.75 -0.05 8.45
C VAL A 162 6.82 -0.68 9.33
N TRP A 163 7.94 -1.06 8.71
CA TRP A 163 9.16 -1.51 9.38
C TRP A 163 10.31 -0.52 9.21
N THR A 164 10.42 0.07 8.02
CA THR A 164 11.40 1.11 7.72
C THR A 164 10.70 2.40 7.35
N ARG A 165 11.21 3.53 7.85
CA ARG A 165 10.69 4.85 7.51
C ARG A 165 10.67 5.09 6.00
N PHE A 166 11.81 4.82 5.35
CA PHE A 166 11.87 4.84 3.90
C PHE A 166 11.34 3.51 3.38
N THR A 167 10.11 3.52 2.89
CA THR A 167 9.45 2.35 2.31
C THR A 167 9.37 2.52 0.80
N ASP A 168 9.96 1.57 0.08
CA ASP A 168 10.00 1.56 -1.37
C ASP A 168 8.75 0.91 -1.97
N PHE A 169 8.19 1.56 -2.98
CA PHE A 169 7.07 1.07 -3.78
C PHE A 169 7.48 0.97 -5.24
N GLN A 170 7.37 -0.23 -5.82
CA GLN A 170 7.68 -0.47 -7.22
C GLN A 170 6.49 -0.02 -8.09
N VAL A 171 6.73 0.92 -9.01
CA VAL A 171 5.69 1.43 -9.92
C VAL A 171 5.66 0.56 -11.18
N PRO A 172 4.49 0.00 -11.59
CA PRO A 172 4.40 -0.79 -12.81
C PRO A 172 4.94 -0.05 -14.04
N ALA A 173 5.70 -0.75 -14.89
CA ALA A 173 6.32 -0.12 -16.07
C ALA A 173 5.32 0.41 -17.10
N ARG A 174 4.09 -0.10 -17.06
CA ARG A 174 3.02 0.19 -18.02
C ARG A 174 2.01 1.22 -17.52
N MET A 175 2.26 1.88 -16.38
CA MET A 175 1.38 2.93 -15.86
C MET A 175 1.17 4.02 -16.93
N PRO A 176 -0.07 4.32 -17.35
CA PRO A 176 -0.36 5.40 -18.28
C PRO A 176 -0.18 6.77 -17.60
N PRO A 177 -0.01 7.86 -18.37
CA PRO A 177 0.10 9.20 -17.80
C PRO A 177 -1.21 9.62 -17.11
N CYS A 178 -1.08 10.36 -16.01
CA CYS A 178 -2.21 11.01 -15.35
C CYS A 178 -2.86 12.08 -16.25
N PRO A 179 -4.14 12.45 -16.01
CA PRO A 179 -4.73 13.61 -16.67
C PRO A 179 -4.02 14.92 -16.26
N ASP A 180 -4.32 15.99 -16.98
CA ASP A 180 -3.84 17.34 -16.63
C ASP A 180 -4.22 17.68 -15.18
N GLY A 181 -3.24 18.14 -14.40
CA GLY A 181 -3.41 18.40 -12.97
C GLY A 181 -3.11 17.21 -12.06
N GLY A 182 -2.67 16.07 -12.62
CA GLY A 182 -2.22 14.89 -11.86
C GLY A 182 -3.35 13.91 -11.54
N CYS A 183 -3.00 12.88 -10.78
CA CYS A 183 -3.92 11.89 -10.24
C CYS A 183 -4.11 12.10 -8.72
N ILE A 184 -5.06 11.38 -8.14
CA ILE A 184 -5.16 11.22 -6.70
C ILE A 184 -4.72 9.81 -6.32
N CYS A 185 -3.83 9.73 -5.33
CA CYS A 185 -3.35 8.49 -4.76
C CYS A 185 -3.73 8.39 -3.29
N ALA A 186 -3.66 7.20 -2.73
CA ALA A 186 -3.79 6.98 -1.31
C ALA A 186 -2.89 5.84 -0.82
N PHE A 187 -2.32 6.03 0.36
CA PHE A 187 -1.63 5.00 1.14
C PHE A 187 -2.66 4.28 2.00
N PHE A 188 -2.54 2.96 2.09
CA PHE A 188 -3.37 2.12 2.94
C PHE A 188 -2.55 1.10 3.72
N TRP A 189 -2.91 0.90 4.98
CA TRP A 189 -2.27 -0.09 5.84
C TRP A 189 -3.29 -0.70 6.83
N ILE A 190 -3.16 -1.99 7.07
CA ILE A 190 -3.88 -2.77 8.10
C ILE A 190 -2.83 -3.68 8.72
N HIS A 191 -2.75 -3.73 10.05
CA HIS A 191 -1.69 -4.44 10.78
C HIS A 191 -2.10 -5.86 11.20
N SER A 192 -1.22 -6.53 11.93
CA SER A 192 -1.50 -7.83 12.54
C SER A 192 -2.38 -7.69 13.80
N PRO A 193 -3.32 -8.62 14.04
CA PRO A 193 -4.16 -8.62 15.24
C PRO A 193 -3.41 -8.97 16.52
N ASP A 194 -2.12 -9.35 16.42
CA ASP A 194 -1.29 -9.76 17.54
C ASP A 194 -0.63 -8.57 18.27
N SER A 195 -0.81 -7.33 17.80
CA SER A 195 -0.23 -6.12 18.40
C SER A 195 -1.19 -4.91 18.37
N GLY A 196 -1.89 -4.65 19.48
CA GLY A 196 -2.79 -3.50 19.65
C GLY A 196 -4.27 -3.80 19.35
N GLY A 197 -5.11 -2.76 19.40
CA GLY A 197 -6.47 -2.85 18.85
C GLY A 197 -6.41 -2.83 17.32
N GLU A 198 -7.40 -3.37 16.63
CA GLU A 198 -7.43 -3.41 15.16
C GLU A 198 -8.11 -2.21 14.54
N GLN A 199 -7.57 -1.76 13.41
CA GLN A 199 -7.96 -0.53 12.73
C GLN A 199 -7.41 -0.49 11.29
N ASN A 200 -7.79 0.56 10.56
CA ASN A 200 -7.33 0.84 9.21
C ASN A 200 -6.60 2.17 9.16
N TYR A 201 -5.71 2.32 8.19
CA TYR A 201 -5.01 3.57 7.93
C TYR A 201 -5.19 3.96 6.49
N MET A 202 -5.47 5.24 6.25
CA MET A 202 -5.59 5.84 4.93
C MET A 202 -4.97 7.23 4.95
N ASN A 203 -4.11 7.54 3.98
CA ASN A 203 -3.66 8.91 3.72
C ASN A 203 -3.77 9.21 2.23
N GLY A 204 -4.69 10.10 1.86
CA GLY A 204 -4.83 10.57 0.48
C GLY A 204 -3.78 11.63 0.12
N PHE A 205 -3.33 11.65 -1.12
CA PHE A 205 -2.35 12.62 -1.61
C PHE A 205 -2.45 12.85 -3.12
N LYS A 206 -2.00 14.02 -3.58
CA LYS A 206 -1.82 14.28 -5.02
C LYS A 206 -0.56 13.60 -5.53
N CYS A 207 -0.66 12.94 -6.68
CA CYS A 207 0.43 12.16 -7.27
C CYS A 207 0.47 12.31 -8.80
N ASN A 208 1.58 11.96 -9.42
CA ASN A 208 1.70 11.97 -10.88
C ASN A 208 2.58 10.82 -11.39
N ILE A 209 2.19 10.20 -12.50
CA ILE A 209 3.02 9.20 -13.17
C ILE A 209 4.05 9.91 -14.05
N THR A 210 5.34 9.67 -13.78
CA THR A 210 6.45 10.15 -14.62
C THR A 210 7.03 9.00 -15.44
N GLU A 211 7.81 9.32 -16.48
CA GLU A 211 8.46 8.32 -17.36
C GLU A 211 7.50 7.29 -18.01
N SER A 212 6.21 7.63 -18.15
CA SER A 212 5.22 6.74 -18.75
C SER A 212 5.54 6.45 -20.22
N THR A 213 5.48 5.16 -20.59
CA THR A 213 5.69 4.67 -21.96
C THR A 213 4.45 3.98 -22.54
N SER A 214 3.35 3.99 -21.81
CA SER A 214 2.10 3.31 -22.13
C SER A 214 0.94 4.30 -22.15
N THR A 215 -0.10 3.98 -22.90
CA THR A 215 -1.38 4.71 -22.90
C THR A 215 -2.56 3.79 -22.57
N VAL A 216 -2.29 2.53 -22.25
CA VAL A 216 -3.33 1.57 -21.88
C VAL A 216 -3.85 1.94 -20.49
N ALA A 217 -5.16 2.14 -20.39
CA ALA A 217 -5.81 2.46 -19.13
C ALA A 217 -5.73 1.28 -18.13
N LEU A 218 -5.89 1.61 -16.85
CA LEU A 218 -6.14 0.61 -15.83
C LEU A 218 -7.53 0.01 -16.06
N ALA A 219 -7.66 -1.29 -15.84
CA ALA A 219 -8.97 -1.94 -15.78
C ALA A 219 -9.75 -1.45 -14.56
N LYS A 220 -11.08 -1.53 -14.61
CA LYS A 220 -11.92 -1.19 -13.46
C LYS A 220 -11.61 -2.12 -12.28
N PRO A 221 -11.17 -1.60 -11.12
CA PRO A 221 -10.76 -2.44 -10.00
C PRO A 221 -11.96 -3.17 -9.39
N GLN A 222 -11.71 -4.41 -8.94
CA GLN A 222 -12.69 -5.25 -8.28
C GLN A 222 -12.31 -5.46 -6.80
N VAL A 223 -13.29 -5.83 -5.98
CA VAL A 223 -13.05 -6.13 -4.56
C VAL A 223 -12.11 -7.34 -4.45
N PRO A 224 -11.02 -7.26 -3.66
CA PRO A 224 -10.12 -8.39 -3.44
C PRO A 224 -10.84 -9.52 -2.70
N ARG A 225 -10.37 -10.77 -2.88
CA ARG A 225 -10.96 -11.94 -2.25
C ARG A 225 -9.91 -12.68 -1.45
N ARG A 226 -10.25 -13.07 -0.23
CA ARG A 226 -9.41 -13.92 0.62
C ARG A 226 -9.25 -15.30 -0.04
N CYS A 227 -8.10 -15.54 -0.63
CA CYS A 227 -7.87 -16.68 -1.51
C CYS A 227 -6.54 -17.40 -1.29
N GLY A 228 -5.55 -16.75 -0.68
CA GLY A 228 -4.28 -17.37 -0.33
C GLY A 228 -4.41 -18.37 0.82
N SER A 229 -3.28 -18.96 1.21
CA SER A 229 -3.22 -19.83 2.39
C SER A 229 -3.46 -19.00 3.65
N ASP A 230 -4.28 -19.53 4.56
CA ASP A 230 -4.70 -18.85 5.79
C ASP A 230 -4.69 -19.85 6.95
N LEU A 231 -3.48 -20.16 7.40
CA LEU A 231 -3.24 -21.16 8.44
C LEU A 231 -3.84 -20.77 9.78
N VAL A 232 -3.85 -19.46 10.09
CA VAL A 232 -4.48 -18.90 11.30
C VAL A 232 -5.96 -19.29 11.38
N ASN A 233 -6.65 -19.30 10.24
CA ASN A 233 -8.06 -19.71 10.15
C ASN A 233 -8.27 -21.13 9.61
N ASN A 234 -7.29 -22.01 9.77
CA ASN A 234 -7.36 -23.43 9.39
C ASN A 234 -7.65 -23.69 7.90
N LYS A 235 -7.27 -22.76 7.01
CA LYS A 235 -7.35 -22.94 5.54
C LYS A 235 -5.95 -23.13 4.97
N GLN A 236 -5.52 -24.40 4.96
CA GLN A 236 -4.15 -24.76 4.58
C GLN A 236 -3.83 -24.54 3.10
N PHE A 237 -4.84 -24.60 2.23
CA PHE A 237 -4.65 -24.50 0.79
C PHE A 237 -5.16 -23.16 0.28
N ALA A 238 -4.33 -22.52 -0.55
CA ALA A 238 -4.78 -21.42 -1.38
C ALA A 238 -5.77 -21.92 -2.44
N PHE A 239 -6.69 -21.06 -2.86
CA PHE A 239 -7.62 -21.26 -3.95
C PHE A 239 -7.41 -20.19 -5.03
N PRO A 240 -6.35 -20.30 -5.86
CA PRO A 240 -5.99 -19.27 -6.84
C PRO A 240 -7.12 -18.90 -7.81
N ALA A 241 -7.98 -19.86 -8.17
CA ALA A 241 -9.15 -19.63 -9.03
C ALA A 241 -10.24 -18.77 -8.36
N ASN A 242 -10.24 -18.67 -7.03
CA ASN A 242 -11.15 -17.84 -6.26
C ASN A 242 -10.57 -16.44 -5.95
N CYS A 243 -9.30 -16.17 -6.28
CA CYS A 243 -8.69 -14.86 -6.15
C CYS A 243 -9.32 -13.84 -7.10
N THR A 244 -9.31 -12.58 -6.70
CA THR A 244 -9.46 -11.46 -7.63
C THR A 244 -8.12 -11.27 -8.34
N HIS A 245 -8.11 -11.44 -9.66
CA HIS A 245 -6.97 -11.18 -10.53
C HIS A 245 -7.17 -9.86 -11.27
N GLY A 246 -6.07 -9.22 -11.70
CA GLY A 246 -6.11 -7.88 -12.28
C GLY A 246 -6.26 -6.76 -11.25
N ALA A 247 -6.85 -5.65 -11.69
CA ALA A 247 -7.06 -4.45 -10.89
C ALA A 247 -7.91 -4.74 -9.64
N LYS A 248 -7.38 -4.35 -8.49
CA LYS A 248 -7.98 -4.59 -7.16
C LYS A 248 -8.18 -3.28 -6.43
N GLN A 249 -9.32 -3.15 -5.74
CA GLN A 249 -9.59 -2.04 -4.84
C GLN A 249 -8.74 -2.17 -3.56
N PRO A 250 -8.48 -1.07 -2.84
CA PRO A 250 -8.02 -1.11 -1.46
C PRO A 250 -9.00 -1.84 -0.54
N PHE A 251 -8.55 -2.14 0.67
CA PHE A 251 -9.42 -2.62 1.74
C PHE A 251 -10.09 -1.43 2.43
N TYR A 252 -11.42 -1.42 2.41
CA TYR A 252 -12.26 -0.57 3.24
C TYR A 252 -12.92 -1.49 4.26
N TRP A 253 -12.44 -1.42 5.50
CA TRP A 253 -12.80 -2.34 6.57
C TRP A 253 -13.06 -1.56 7.87
N PHE A 254 -13.68 -2.21 8.86
CA PHE A 254 -13.82 -1.74 10.25
C PHE A 254 -14.45 -0.35 10.49
N ASN A 255 -15.14 0.23 9.50
CA ASN A 255 -15.87 1.49 9.63
C ASN A 255 -17.39 1.26 9.69
N GLN A 256 -18.19 2.31 9.91
CA GLN A 256 -19.66 2.21 9.95
C GLN A 256 -20.29 2.13 8.57
N GLU A 257 -19.65 2.71 7.55
CA GLU A 257 -20.22 2.92 6.22
C GLU A 257 -19.21 2.57 5.12
N GLN A 258 -19.73 2.09 3.98
CA GLN A 258 -18.98 1.86 2.74
C GLN A 258 -17.76 0.93 2.84
N ASN A 259 -17.81 -0.06 3.73
CA ASN A 259 -16.83 -1.15 3.71
C ASN A 259 -17.02 -2.06 2.49
N ASN A 260 -15.91 -2.52 1.91
CA ASN A 260 -15.90 -3.61 0.92
C ASN A 260 -15.37 -4.94 1.52
N MET A 261 -14.82 -4.87 2.74
CA MET A 261 -14.33 -6.01 3.53
C MET A 261 -15.18 -6.20 4.80
N PHE A 262 -15.42 -7.44 5.19
CA PHE A 262 -16.34 -7.80 6.30
C PHE A 262 -15.76 -8.85 7.24
N GLU A 263 -14.43 -8.97 7.24
CA GLU A 263 -13.67 -9.86 8.09
C GLU A 263 -13.82 -9.46 9.58
N GLY A 264 -13.65 -10.44 10.47
CA GLY A 264 -13.65 -10.19 11.91
C GLY A 264 -12.31 -9.62 12.39
N THR A 265 -12.33 -8.99 13.56
CA THR A 265 -11.16 -8.38 14.23
C THR A 265 -9.92 -9.29 14.25
N TYR A 266 -10.06 -10.58 14.53
CA TYR A 266 -8.91 -11.51 14.60
C TYR A 266 -8.57 -12.18 13.26
N SER A 267 -9.06 -11.64 12.15
CA SER A 267 -8.79 -12.15 10.80
C SER A 267 -8.81 -11.03 9.77
N PRO A 268 -8.11 -9.91 10.01
CA PRO A 268 -8.22 -8.73 9.17
C PRO A 268 -7.83 -9.03 7.71
N PRO A 269 -8.33 -8.21 6.76
CA PRO A 269 -7.81 -8.22 5.41
C PRO A 269 -6.41 -7.59 5.39
N ILE A 270 -5.45 -8.21 4.71
CA ILE A 270 -4.03 -7.79 4.75
C ILE A 270 -3.44 -7.75 3.33
N TYR A 271 -2.50 -6.82 3.09
CA TYR A 271 -1.93 -6.55 1.77
C TYR A 271 -0.82 -7.54 1.43
N THR A 272 -1.18 -8.83 1.38
CA THR A 272 -0.27 -9.95 1.11
C THR A 272 -0.87 -10.91 0.09
N ASP A 273 -0.14 -11.99 -0.19
CA ASP A 273 -0.58 -13.12 -1.03
C ASP A 273 -1.92 -13.70 -0.59
N LEU A 274 -2.33 -13.49 0.67
CA LEU A 274 -3.64 -13.89 1.19
C LEU A 274 -4.82 -13.34 0.37
N TYR A 275 -4.67 -12.14 -0.18
CA TYR A 275 -5.67 -11.48 -1.04
C TYR A 275 -5.18 -11.29 -2.48
N ASN A 276 -4.16 -12.05 -2.89
CA ASN A 276 -3.52 -11.94 -4.20
C ASN A 276 -2.90 -10.55 -4.45
N PHE A 277 -2.39 -9.92 -3.39
CA PHE A 277 -1.54 -8.73 -3.46
C PHE A 277 -0.09 -9.17 -3.37
N LEU A 278 0.54 -9.35 -4.53
CA LEU A 278 1.94 -9.75 -4.62
C LEU A 278 2.83 -8.59 -4.13
N ASP A 279 3.98 -8.92 -3.54
CA ASP A 279 4.97 -7.91 -3.16
C ASP A 279 5.51 -7.17 -4.40
N GLY A 280 5.63 -5.85 -4.32
CA GLY A 280 6.06 -4.98 -5.41
C GLY A 280 4.94 -4.46 -6.32
N SER A 281 5.25 -4.32 -7.61
CA SER A 281 4.36 -3.73 -8.62
C SER A 281 3.20 -4.66 -8.97
N GLN A 282 1.99 -4.10 -9.08
CA GLN A 282 0.82 -4.84 -9.57
C GLN A 282 0.75 -4.72 -11.09
N ASP A 283 1.43 -5.61 -11.80
CA ASP A 283 1.63 -5.51 -13.26
C ASP A 283 0.46 -6.04 -14.11
N ASP A 284 -0.56 -6.61 -13.49
CA ASP A 284 -1.73 -7.21 -14.14
C ASP A 284 -2.97 -6.30 -14.18
N ILE A 285 -2.85 -5.04 -13.73
CA ILE A 285 -3.99 -4.14 -13.51
C ILE A 285 -4.54 -3.42 -14.76
N PHE A 286 -3.93 -3.60 -15.93
CA PHE A 286 -4.30 -2.90 -17.17
C PHE A 286 -5.46 -3.59 -17.93
N GLU A 287 -6.20 -2.81 -18.74
CA GLU A 287 -7.32 -3.32 -19.54
C GLU A 287 -6.94 -4.47 -20.49
N ASP A 288 -5.68 -4.52 -20.93
CA ASP A 288 -5.16 -5.52 -21.86
C ASP A 288 -4.25 -6.57 -21.21
N SER A 289 -4.19 -6.64 -19.87
CA SER A 289 -3.36 -7.60 -19.15
C SER A 289 -3.73 -9.06 -19.42
N TYR A 290 -5.01 -9.32 -19.71
CA TYR A 290 -5.56 -10.67 -19.84
C TYR A 290 -6.22 -10.89 -21.20
N ASP A 291 -5.96 -12.05 -21.81
CA ASP A 291 -6.74 -12.56 -22.94
C ASP A 291 -8.06 -13.20 -22.46
N SER A 292 -8.06 -13.73 -21.23
CA SER A 292 -9.24 -14.28 -20.57
C SER A 292 -9.15 -14.07 -19.06
N LEU A 293 -10.17 -13.45 -18.49
CA LEU A 293 -10.30 -13.21 -17.05
C LEU A 293 -11.67 -13.74 -16.57
N PRO A 294 -11.77 -15.03 -16.22
CA PRO A 294 -13.01 -15.63 -15.73
C PRO A 294 -13.46 -15.03 -14.39
N THR A 295 -14.76 -15.03 -14.12
CA THR A 295 -15.29 -14.66 -12.80
C THR A 295 -14.73 -15.61 -11.72
N PRO A 296 -14.16 -15.08 -10.62
CA PRO A 296 -13.56 -15.91 -9.58
C PRO A 296 -14.55 -16.91 -8.96
N SER A 297 -14.13 -18.17 -8.86
CA SER A 297 -14.85 -19.20 -8.10
C SER A 297 -13.93 -20.38 -7.78
N PRO A 298 -14.26 -21.23 -6.80
CA PRO A 298 -13.46 -22.42 -6.47
C PRO A 298 -13.23 -23.39 -7.65
N THR A 299 -14.07 -23.32 -8.69
CA THR A 299 -14.02 -24.20 -9.87
C THR A 299 -13.77 -23.42 -11.17
N ALA A 300 -13.42 -22.13 -11.09
CA ALA A 300 -13.15 -21.32 -12.27
C ALA A 300 -11.88 -21.82 -12.98
N GLN A 301 -11.82 -21.57 -14.29
CA GLN A 301 -10.55 -21.68 -15.01
C GLN A 301 -9.60 -20.58 -14.53
N MET A 302 -8.29 -20.87 -14.55
CA MET A 302 -7.28 -19.86 -14.25
C MET A 302 -7.29 -18.77 -15.32
N PRO A 303 -7.05 -17.50 -14.96
CA PRO A 303 -6.87 -16.42 -15.92
C PRO A 303 -5.71 -16.69 -16.89
N VAL A 304 -5.83 -16.16 -18.10
CA VAL A 304 -4.79 -16.24 -19.13
C VAL A 304 -4.25 -14.85 -19.39
N LEU A 305 -3.01 -14.62 -18.93
CA LEU A 305 -2.29 -13.39 -19.20
C LEU A 305 -2.05 -13.25 -20.70
N LYS A 306 -2.26 -12.03 -21.21
CA LYS A 306 -1.95 -11.70 -22.59
C LYS A 306 -0.43 -11.65 -22.78
N VAL A 307 0.07 -12.37 -23.78
CA VAL A 307 1.50 -12.30 -24.11
C VAL A 307 1.76 -10.98 -24.82
N VAL A 308 2.35 -10.02 -24.09
CA VAL A 308 2.82 -8.75 -24.67
C VAL A 308 4.11 -9.03 -25.44
N ASP A 309 4.00 -9.14 -26.76
CA ASP A 309 5.13 -9.48 -27.63
C ASP A 309 6.11 -8.30 -27.73
N ASN A 310 7.16 -8.29 -26.90
CA ASN A 310 8.22 -7.27 -26.89
C ASN A 310 9.16 -7.32 -28.12
N SER A 311 8.71 -7.92 -29.23
CA SER A 311 9.51 -8.26 -30.40
C SER A 311 9.86 -7.05 -31.31
N ARG A 312 9.40 -5.83 -31.02
CA ARG A 312 9.73 -4.63 -31.83
C ARG A 312 11.05 -3.91 -31.45
N SER A 313 11.76 -4.35 -30.42
CA SER A 313 13.05 -3.73 -30.01
C SER A 313 14.29 -4.26 -30.75
N LYS A 314 14.24 -5.43 -31.41
CA LYS A 314 15.39 -5.92 -32.20
C LYS A 314 15.32 -5.38 -33.62
N SER A 315 15.96 -4.21 -33.81
CA SER A 315 16.31 -3.70 -35.13
C SER A 315 16.94 -4.81 -35.99
N LYS A 316 16.61 -4.77 -37.28
CA LYS A 316 17.06 -5.66 -38.34
C LYS A 316 18.59 -5.84 -38.34
N ARG A 317 19.12 -6.77 -37.54
CA ARG A 317 20.47 -7.30 -37.70
C ARG A 317 20.40 -8.40 -38.77
N THR A 318 20.37 -7.97 -40.03
CA THR A 318 20.58 -8.84 -41.18
C THR A 318 21.92 -9.55 -41.03
N TRP A 319 21.89 -10.85 -40.72
CA TRP A 319 23.05 -11.73 -40.81
C TRP A 319 23.42 -11.93 -42.28
N ARG A 320 24.25 -11.03 -42.83
CA ARG A 320 24.98 -11.31 -44.07
C ARG A 320 26.09 -12.33 -43.75
N ARG A 321 25.83 -13.60 -44.06
CA ARG A 321 26.86 -14.66 -44.12
C ARG A 321 27.98 -14.21 -45.09
N LYS A 322 29.12 -13.76 -44.57
CA LYS A 322 30.36 -13.65 -45.36
C LYS A 322 30.86 -15.06 -45.65
N ARG A 323 30.80 -15.48 -46.92
CA ARG A 323 31.55 -16.63 -47.44
C ARG A 323 33.04 -16.28 -47.38
N SER A 324 33.82 -17.00 -46.57
CA SER A 324 35.27 -16.95 -46.59
C SER A 324 35.81 -17.64 -47.84
N HIS A 325 36.50 -16.88 -48.70
CA HIS A 325 37.39 -17.43 -49.73
C HIS A 325 38.75 -17.81 -49.09
N PRO A 326 39.37 -18.93 -49.48
CA PRO A 326 40.71 -19.29 -49.01
C PRO A 326 41.78 -18.41 -49.67
N ARG A 327 42.67 -17.81 -48.87
CA ARG A 327 43.86 -17.10 -49.36
C ARG A 327 44.90 -18.10 -49.83
N ARG A 328 45.31 -17.96 -51.09
CA ARG A 328 46.55 -18.53 -51.65
C ARG A 328 47.74 -17.84 -50.98
N ILE A 329 48.65 -18.66 -50.44
CA ILE A 329 50.00 -18.24 -50.04
C ILE A 329 50.81 -18.05 -51.31
N VAL A 330 51.43 -16.88 -51.47
CA VAL A 330 52.49 -16.62 -52.45
C VAL A 330 53.68 -16.09 -51.67
N ASN A 331 54.74 -16.90 -51.63
CA ASN A 331 56.07 -16.48 -51.21
C ASN A 331 56.60 -15.46 -52.23
N ASN A 332 57.29 -14.42 -51.75
CA ASN A 332 58.45 -13.93 -52.49
C ASN A 332 59.44 -13.19 -51.58
N GLU A 333 60.70 -13.50 -51.87
CA GLU A 333 61.94 -12.98 -51.34
C GLU A 333 62.11 -11.49 -51.63
N HIS A 334 62.67 -10.74 -50.67
CA HIS A 334 63.91 -9.96 -50.80
C HIS A 334 64.34 -9.40 -49.45
#